data_AF-A0A124H4N3-F1
#
_entry.id   AF-A0A124H4N3-F1
#
_cell.length_a   1.000
_cell.length_b   1.000
_cell.length_c   1.000
_cell.angle_alpha   90.00
_cell.angle_beta   90.00
_cell.angle_gamma   90.00
#
_symmetry.space_group_name_H-M   'P 1'
#
loop_
_entity.id
_entity.type
_entity.pdbx_description
1 polymer ?
#
loop_
_entity_poly.entity_id
_entity_poly.type
_entity_poly.pdbx_seq_one_letter_code
_entity_poly.pdbx_strand_id
1 'polypeptide(L)'
;MIDARPATRHQKQARQEQAAGQGEAPGVADARRLIAEMGWAVSPSTTAVQTLAEVLDALSAMDSDINWQSLLPYAQLTDRISELDIQLMNGLSGLLEPAERAVLVCVLLEPALLALRRLAQEDKSARLFSGSRDEGGENRLESGRSHRSSAAASAPDENAAS
;
A
#
# COMPACT_ATOMS: atom_id res chain seq x y z
N MET A 1 25.73 -58.26 -8.67
CA MET A 1 26.57 -57.08 -8.40
C MET A 1 26.52 -56.20 -9.64
N ILE A 2 25.48 -55.37 -9.76
CA ILE A 2 25.33 -54.39 -10.86
C ILE A 2 25.50 -53.02 -10.22
N ASP A 3 26.58 -52.37 -10.64
CA ASP A 3 27.01 -51.04 -10.22
C ASP A 3 26.09 -49.99 -10.87
N ALA A 4 25.28 -49.31 -10.05
CA ALA A 4 24.39 -48.26 -10.50
C ALA A 4 25.17 -46.93 -10.58
N ARG A 5 25.72 -46.65 -11.76
CA ARG A 5 26.35 -45.36 -12.13
C ARG A 5 25.34 -44.19 -12.23
N PRO A 6 25.82 -42.94 -12.18
CA PRO A 6 25.13 -41.79 -11.60
C PRO A 6 24.36 -40.98 -12.66
N ALA A 7 23.09 -41.29 -12.90
CA ALA A 7 22.28 -40.55 -13.87
C ALA A 7 21.51 -39.33 -13.27
N THR A 8 21.40 -39.23 -11.95
CA THR A 8 20.44 -38.31 -11.30
C THR A 8 20.94 -36.88 -11.13
N ARG A 9 22.26 -36.64 -11.09
CA ARG A 9 22.80 -35.30 -10.81
C ARG A 9 22.79 -34.39 -12.03
N HIS A 10 23.19 -34.93 -13.18
CA HIS A 10 23.15 -34.20 -14.46
C HIS A 10 21.73 -33.91 -14.92
N GLN A 11 20.78 -34.80 -14.61
CA GLN A 11 19.36 -34.58 -14.96
C GLN A 11 18.71 -33.53 -14.06
N LYS A 12 19.09 -33.44 -12.77
CA LYS A 12 18.71 -32.33 -11.89
C LYS A 12 19.35 -31.01 -12.31
N GLN A 13 20.63 -31.01 -12.67
CA GLN A 13 21.32 -29.81 -13.16
C GLN A 13 20.74 -29.32 -14.48
N ALA A 14 20.51 -30.20 -15.46
CA ALA A 14 19.89 -29.82 -16.73
C ALA A 14 18.46 -29.27 -16.54
N ARG A 15 17.69 -29.79 -15.57
CA ARG A 15 16.36 -29.28 -15.24
C ARG A 15 16.41 -27.92 -14.51
N GLN A 16 17.44 -27.69 -13.68
CA GLN A 16 17.70 -26.39 -13.05
C GLN A 16 18.21 -25.36 -14.06
N GLU A 17 19.05 -25.75 -15.01
CA GLU A 17 19.55 -24.93 -16.10
C GLU A 17 18.44 -24.60 -17.11
N GLN A 18 17.53 -25.53 -17.40
CA GLN A 18 16.34 -25.28 -18.22
C GLN A 18 15.31 -24.39 -17.52
N ALA A 19 15.15 -24.49 -16.20
CA ALA A 19 14.34 -23.55 -15.41
C ALA A 19 15.00 -22.15 -15.34
N ALA A 20 16.33 -22.07 -15.33
CA ALA A 20 17.06 -20.82 -15.44
C ALA A 20 17.06 -20.22 -16.87
N GLY A 21 16.74 -21.03 -17.89
CA GLY A 21 16.61 -20.63 -19.29
C GLY A 21 15.19 -20.16 -19.70
N GLN A 22 14.20 -20.34 -18.84
CA GLN A 22 12.94 -19.58 -18.91
C GLN A 22 13.23 -18.25 -18.23
N GLY A 23 13.37 -17.17 -19.00
CA GLY A 23 13.66 -15.85 -18.45
C GLY A 23 12.75 -15.55 -17.26
N GLU A 24 13.35 -15.14 -16.14
CA GLU A 24 12.61 -14.79 -14.93
C GLU A 24 11.49 -13.81 -15.29
N ALA A 25 10.26 -14.12 -14.89
CA ALA A 25 9.11 -13.27 -15.18
C ALA A 25 9.39 -11.83 -14.69
N PRO A 26 9.06 -10.78 -15.47
CA PRO A 26 9.43 -9.40 -15.14
C PRO A 26 9.07 -8.97 -13.71
N GLY A 27 7.85 -9.24 -13.25
CA GLY A 27 7.42 -8.95 -11.89
C GLY A 27 8.24 -9.65 -10.82
N VAL A 28 8.69 -10.89 -11.05
CA VAL A 28 9.54 -11.63 -10.11
C VAL A 28 10.92 -10.98 -10.04
N ALA A 29 11.50 -10.61 -11.19
CA ALA A 29 12.78 -9.90 -11.23
C ALA A 29 12.70 -8.55 -10.50
N ASP A 30 11.62 -7.79 -10.67
CA ASP A 30 11.40 -6.52 -9.99
C ASP A 30 11.15 -6.68 -8.48
N ALA A 31 10.37 -7.68 -8.07
CA ALA A 31 10.20 -8.03 -6.66
C ALA A 31 11.56 -8.34 -6.01
N ARG A 32 12.42 -9.10 -6.70
CA ARG A 32 13.79 -9.41 -6.21
C ARG A 32 14.67 -8.18 -6.14
N ARG A 33 14.58 -7.25 -7.10
CA ARG A 33 15.33 -5.98 -7.06
C ARG A 33 14.95 -5.17 -5.83
N LEU A 34 13.65 -5.04 -5.54
CA LEU A 34 13.18 -4.36 -4.34
C LEU A 34 13.72 -5.03 -3.06
N ILE A 35 13.61 -6.35 -2.96
CA ILE A 35 14.09 -7.13 -1.81
C ILE A 35 15.60 -6.93 -1.62
N ALA A 36 16.37 -6.96 -2.71
CA ALA A 36 17.82 -6.75 -2.69
C ALA A 36 18.17 -5.31 -2.27
N GLU A 37 17.45 -4.31 -2.78
CA GLU A 37 17.64 -2.90 -2.42
C GLU A 37 17.35 -2.65 -0.93
N MET A 38 16.33 -3.32 -0.39
CA MET A 38 16.02 -3.28 1.05
C MET A 38 17.01 -4.06 1.91
N GLY A 39 17.89 -4.86 1.32
CA GLY A 39 18.83 -5.73 2.04
C GLY A 39 18.15 -6.88 2.79
N TRP A 40 16.92 -7.25 2.41
CA TRP A 40 16.14 -8.28 3.11
C TRP A 40 16.61 -9.69 2.75
N ALA A 41 16.85 -10.51 3.79
CA ALA A 41 17.15 -11.93 3.65
C ALA A 41 15.86 -12.76 3.68
N VAL A 42 15.26 -13.00 2.52
CA VAL A 42 14.00 -13.77 2.39
C VAL A 42 14.26 -15.20 1.93
N SER A 43 13.41 -16.14 2.39
CA SER A 43 13.44 -17.51 1.88
C SER A 43 13.09 -17.55 0.38
N PRO A 44 13.85 -18.27 -0.46
CA PRO A 44 13.52 -18.46 -1.88
C PRO A 44 12.15 -19.10 -2.14
N SER A 45 11.59 -19.80 -1.14
CA SER A 45 10.32 -20.52 -1.24
C SER A 45 9.12 -19.73 -0.70
N THR A 46 9.30 -18.50 -0.25
CA THR A 46 8.18 -17.71 0.28
C THR A 46 7.21 -17.35 -0.83
N THR A 47 5.92 -17.51 -0.58
CA THR A 47 4.86 -17.11 -1.52
C THR A 47 4.78 -15.58 -1.66
N ALA A 48 5.26 -14.82 -0.66
CA ALA A 48 5.23 -13.36 -0.65
C ALA A 48 5.96 -12.73 -1.85
N VAL A 49 7.04 -13.36 -2.33
CA VAL A 49 7.76 -12.89 -3.54
C VAL A 49 6.85 -12.97 -4.76
N GLN A 50 6.08 -14.05 -4.89
CA GLN A 50 5.14 -14.22 -6.01
C GLN A 50 3.97 -13.26 -5.91
N THR A 51 3.43 -13.05 -4.70
CA THR A 51 2.37 -12.05 -4.49
C THR A 51 2.83 -10.63 -4.87
N LEU A 52 4.05 -10.24 -4.50
CA LEU A 52 4.61 -8.94 -4.90
C LEU A 52 4.83 -8.87 -6.42
N ALA A 53 5.31 -9.96 -7.03
CA ALA A 53 5.50 -10.05 -8.48
C ALA A 53 4.19 -9.86 -9.25
N GLU A 54 3.12 -10.54 -8.83
CA GLU A 54 1.79 -10.41 -9.44
C GLU A 54 1.25 -8.98 -9.37
N VAL A 55 1.50 -8.28 -8.26
CA VAL A 55 1.11 -6.87 -8.10
C VAL A 55 1.91 -5.97 -9.05
N LEU A 56 3.23 -6.18 -9.17
CA LEU A 56 4.09 -5.41 -10.06
C LEU A 56 3.74 -5.64 -11.54
N ASP A 57 3.44 -6.88 -11.91
CA ASP A 57 2.96 -7.22 -13.26
C ASP A 57 1.62 -6.54 -13.55
N ALA A 58 0.69 -6.53 -12.58
CA ALA A 58 -0.60 -5.85 -12.71
C ALA A 58 -0.44 -4.32 -12.85
N LEU A 59 0.46 -3.70 -12.07
CA LEU A 59 0.76 -2.27 -12.16
C LEU A 59 1.38 -1.89 -13.51
N SER A 60 2.29 -2.73 -14.03
CA SER A 60 2.88 -2.55 -15.35
C SER A 60 1.84 -2.71 -16.47
N ALA A 61 0.91 -3.66 -16.34
CA ALA A 61 -0.13 -3.90 -17.34
C ALA A 61 -1.17 -2.76 -17.46
N MET A 62 -1.27 -1.91 -16.43
CA MET A 62 -2.12 -0.72 -16.44
C MET A 62 -1.41 0.52 -17.00
N ASP A 63 -0.20 0.37 -17.57
CA ASP A 63 0.67 1.49 -17.99
C ASP A 63 0.83 2.56 -16.90
N SER A 64 0.87 2.14 -15.63
CA SER A 64 1.08 3.06 -14.52
C SER A 64 2.56 3.40 -14.36
N ASP A 65 2.87 4.62 -13.93
CA ASP A 65 4.24 5.02 -13.55
C ASP A 65 4.70 4.37 -12.22
N ILE A 66 3.91 3.46 -11.65
CA ILE A 66 4.22 2.78 -10.39
C ILE A 66 5.01 1.51 -10.70
N ASN A 67 6.30 1.56 -10.41
CA ASN A 67 7.23 0.43 -10.52
C ASN A 67 7.78 0.04 -9.14
N TRP A 68 8.72 -0.91 -9.10
CA TRP A 68 9.31 -1.36 -7.85
C TRP A 68 10.07 -0.25 -7.09
N GLN A 69 10.67 0.71 -7.79
CA GLN A 69 11.31 1.88 -7.15
C GLN A 69 10.27 2.78 -6.48
N SER A 70 9.10 2.97 -7.11
CA SER A 70 7.95 3.69 -6.53
C SER A 70 7.45 3.03 -5.23
N LEU A 71 7.73 1.74 -5.02
CA LEU A 71 7.38 1.00 -3.80
C LEU A 71 8.44 1.06 -2.70
N LEU A 72 9.67 1.55 -2.95
CA LEU A 72 10.73 1.60 -1.93
C LEU A 72 10.35 2.38 -0.66
N PRO A 73 9.71 3.57 -0.74
CA PRO A 73 9.26 4.26 0.47
C PRO A 73 8.23 3.45 1.27
N TYR A 74 7.38 2.66 0.60
CA TYR A 74 6.44 1.76 1.26
C TYR A 74 7.16 0.59 1.92
N ALA A 75 8.17 0.02 1.25
CA ALA A 75 8.99 -1.06 1.79
C ALA A 75 9.72 -0.63 3.07
N GLN A 76 10.26 0.60 3.11
CA GLN A 76 10.87 1.18 4.32
C GLN A 76 9.89 1.34 5.48
N LEU A 77 8.63 1.71 5.20
CA LEU A 77 7.59 1.76 6.22
C LEU A 77 7.26 0.36 6.74
N THR A 78 7.18 -0.64 5.86
CA THR A 78 6.95 -2.04 6.21
C THR A 78 8.10 -2.63 7.04
N ASP A 79 9.34 -2.24 6.77
CA ASP A 79 10.51 -2.64 7.56
C ASP A 79 10.37 -2.18 9.02
N ARG A 80 10.03 -0.91 9.23
CA ARG A 80 9.77 -0.35 10.57
C ARG A 80 8.57 -0.99 11.28
N ILE A 81 7.53 -1.33 10.54
CA ILE A 81 6.39 -2.10 11.09
C ILE A 81 6.88 -3.48 11.54
N SER A 82 7.69 -4.15 10.73
CA SER A 82 8.23 -5.46 11.05
C SER A 82 9.10 -5.42 12.30
N GLU A 83 9.90 -4.37 12.51
CA GLU A 83 10.64 -4.16 13.76
C GLU A 83 9.71 -4.08 15.00
N LEU A 84 8.57 -3.40 14.88
CA LEU A 84 7.56 -3.32 15.94
C LEU A 84 6.90 -4.69 16.18
N ASP A 85 6.61 -5.43 15.11
CA ASP A 85 6.02 -6.77 15.19
C ASP A 85 6.95 -7.74 15.93
N ILE A 86 8.26 -7.73 15.63
CA ILE A 86 9.27 -8.53 16.35
C ILE A 86 9.33 -8.11 17.83
N GLN A 87 9.34 -6.80 18.12
CA GLN A 87 9.35 -6.30 19.50
C GLN A 87 8.12 -6.75 20.28
N LEU A 88 6.94 -6.69 19.67
CA LEU A 88 5.70 -7.15 20.28
C LEU A 88 5.72 -8.67 20.55
N MET A 89 6.19 -9.47 19.59
CA MET A 89 6.35 -10.92 19.80
C MET A 89 7.26 -11.23 20.98
N ASN A 90 8.37 -10.50 21.11
CA ASN A 90 9.30 -10.66 22.22
C ASN A 90 8.68 -10.25 23.56
N GLY A 91 7.98 -9.11 23.61
CA GLY A 91 7.32 -8.62 24.83
C GLY A 91 6.20 -9.52 25.35
N LEU A 92 5.56 -10.29 24.47
CA LEU A 92 4.53 -11.28 24.83
C LEU A 92 5.12 -12.62 25.29
N SER A 93 6.44 -12.80 25.24
CA SER A 93 7.10 -14.05 25.64
C SER A 93 6.84 -14.33 27.13
N GLY A 94 6.25 -15.50 27.41
CA GLY A 94 5.89 -15.91 28.77
C GLY A 94 4.47 -15.51 29.22
N LEU A 95 3.78 -14.64 28.47
CA LEU A 95 2.36 -14.32 28.69
C LEU A 95 1.42 -15.18 27.84
N LEU A 96 1.89 -15.54 26.65
CA LEU A 96 1.15 -16.34 25.68
C LEU A 96 2.02 -17.50 25.21
N GLU A 97 1.39 -18.60 24.78
CA GLU A 97 2.11 -19.69 24.12
C GLU A 97 2.64 -19.25 22.74
N PRO A 98 3.71 -19.86 22.21
CA PRO A 98 4.30 -19.47 20.91
C PRO A 98 3.29 -19.41 19.76
N ALA A 99 2.34 -20.35 19.72
CA ALA A 99 1.31 -20.38 18.69
C ALA A 99 0.32 -19.19 18.83
N GLU A 100 -0.08 -18.84 20.05
CA GLU A 100 -0.99 -17.73 20.32
C GLU A 100 -0.36 -16.39 19.96
N ARG A 101 0.94 -16.21 20.25
CA ARG A 101 1.70 -15.02 19.82
C ARG A 101 1.76 -14.89 18.30
N ALA A 102 2.01 -16.00 17.61
CA ALA A 102 2.04 -16.02 16.15
C ALA A 102 0.67 -15.67 15.54
N VAL A 103 -0.44 -16.15 16.13
CA VAL A 103 -1.79 -15.76 15.69
C VAL A 103 -2.03 -14.28 15.92
N LEU A 104 -1.69 -13.75 17.10
CA LEU A 104 -1.88 -12.33 17.40
C LEU A 104 -1.13 -11.45 16.38
N VAL A 105 0.13 -11.74 16.13
CA VAL A 105 0.97 -10.91 15.25
C VAL A 105 0.69 -11.15 13.77
N CYS A 106 0.61 -12.40 13.31
CA CYS A 106 0.44 -12.68 11.88
C CYS A 106 -1.02 -12.60 11.39
N VAL A 107 -2.02 -12.81 12.26
CA VAL A 107 -3.43 -12.86 11.83
C VAL A 107 -4.19 -11.58 12.18
N LEU A 108 -3.95 -11.01 13.37
CA LEU A 108 -4.74 -9.85 13.82
C LEU A 108 -4.11 -8.51 13.46
N LEU A 109 -2.78 -8.41 13.30
CA LEU A 109 -2.15 -7.13 12.97
C LEU A 109 -2.28 -6.76 11.50
N GLU A 110 -2.27 -7.72 10.56
CA GLU A 110 -2.51 -7.43 9.15
C GLU A 110 -3.83 -6.65 8.89
N PRO A 111 -5.00 -7.11 9.38
CA PRO A 111 -6.23 -6.34 9.21
C PRO A 111 -6.24 -5.03 10.02
N ALA A 112 -5.56 -4.97 11.17
CA ALA A 112 -5.44 -3.73 11.95
C ALA A 112 -4.62 -2.66 11.20
N LEU A 113 -3.49 -3.04 10.62
CA LEU A 113 -2.63 -2.14 9.81
C LEU A 113 -3.37 -1.64 8.57
N LEU A 114 -4.15 -2.50 7.90
CA LEU A 114 -4.99 -2.08 6.79
C LEU A 114 -6.05 -1.05 7.21
N ALA A 115 -6.71 -1.27 8.35
CA ALA A 115 -7.68 -0.33 8.88
C ALA A 115 -7.03 1.02 9.24
N LEU A 116 -5.87 1.01 9.92
CA LEU A 116 -5.11 2.20 10.25
C LEU A 116 -4.69 2.99 9.00
N ARG A 117 -4.24 2.30 7.95
CA ARG A 117 -3.91 2.93 6.67
C ARG A 117 -5.12 3.65 6.08
N ARG A 118 -6.30 3.02 6.09
CA ARG A 118 -7.54 3.62 5.57
C ARG A 118 -7.97 4.84 6.37
N LEU A 119 -7.94 4.76 7.70
CA LEU A 119 -8.26 5.90 8.57
C LEU A 119 -7.28 7.07 8.37
N ALA A 120 -5.99 6.78 8.21
CA ALA A 120 -4.99 7.80 7.93
C ALA A 120 -5.20 8.45 6.54
N GLN A 121 -5.65 7.68 5.55
CA GLN A 121 -6.02 8.21 4.23
C GLN A 121 -7.26 9.10 4.31
N GLU A 122 -8.26 8.72 5.10
CA GLU A 122 -9.46 9.50 5.34
C GLU A 122 -9.13 10.87 5.97
N ASP A 123 -8.33 10.90 7.04
CA ASP A 123 -7.89 12.15 7.69
C ASP A 123 -7.12 13.05 6.71
N LYS A 124 -6.15 12.50 5.97
CA LYS A 124 -5.37 13.26 4.99
C LYS A 124 -6.25 13.80 3.85
N SER A 125 -7.16 12.99 3.34
CA SER A 125 -8.12 13.40 2.30
C SER A 125 -9.03 14.53 2.80
N ALA A 126 -9.59 14.39 4.00
CA ALA A 126 -10.44 15.41 4.60
C ALA A 126 -9.70 16.76 4.73
N ARG A 127 -8.43 16.75 5.16
CA ARG A 127 -7.61 17.97 5.27
C ARG A 127 -7.29 18.60 3.91
N LEU A 128 -6.98 17.80 2.90
CA LEU A 128 -6.66 18.31 1.56
C LEU A 128 -7.88 18.92 0.86
N PHE A 129 -9.05 18.28 0.96
CA PHE A 129 -10.26 18.73 0.24
C PHE A 129 -11.17 19.68 1.04
N SER A 130 -10.95 19.84 2.34
CA SER A 130 -11.64 20.88 3.13
C SER A 130 -11.11 22.29 2.82
N GLY A 131 -9.79 22.44 2.60
CA GLY A 131 -9.18 23.72 2.21
C GLY A 131 -9.60 24.22 0.82
N SER A 132 -9.93 23.31 -0.11
CA SER A 132 -10.35 23.69 -1.47
C SER A 132 -11.81 24.18 -1.57
N ARG A 133 -12.61 24.04 -0.51
CA ARG A 133 -14.02 24.50 -0.51
C ARG A 133 -14.19 25.97 -0.10
N ASP A 134 -13.25 26.55 0.63
CA ASP A 134 -13.36 27.95 1.09
C ASP A 134 -13.02 28.95 -0.04
N GLU A 135 -12.01 28.69 -0.89
CA GLU A 135 -11.61 29.62 -1.95
C GLU A 135 -12.63 29.75 -3.11
N GLY A 136 -13.50 28.74 -3.31
CA GLY A 136 -14.55 28.77 -4.33
C GLY A 136 -15.88 29.39 -3.89
N GLY A 137 -16.07 29.58 -2.58
CA GLY A 137 -17.30 30.11 -1.97
C GLY A 137 -17.38 31.63 -1.97
N GLU A 138 -16.27 32.31 -1.67
CA GLU A 138 -16.22 33.78 -1.61
C GLU A 138 -16.43 34.43 -2.98
N ASN A 139 -15.86 33.85 -4.04
CA ASN A 139 -15.96 34.40 -5.40
C ASN A 139 -17.39 34.32 -6.00
N ARG A 140 -18.23 33.39 -5.50
CA ARG A 140 -19.63 33.23 -5.95
C ARG A 140 -20.59 34.20 -5.25
N LEU A 141 -20.29 34.59 -4.02
CA LEU A 141 -21.13 35.49 -3.23
C LEU A 141 -20.95 36.96 -3.64
N GLU A 142 -19.77 37.34 -4.12
CA GLU A 142 -19.48 38.71 -4.60
C GLU A 142 -20.17 39.01 -5.93
N SER A 143 -20.16 38.07 -6.88
CA SER A 143 -20.83 38.22 -8.18
C SER A 143 -22.36 38.38 -8.06
N GLY A 144 -22.99 37.74 -7.07
CA GLY A 144 -24.43 37.85 -6.82
C GLY A 144 -24.87 39.13 -6.10
N ARG A 145 -23.96 39.76 -5.34
CA ARG A 145 -24.24 40.98 -4.57
C ARG A 145 -24.23 42.22 -5.45
N SER A 146 -23.36 42.24 -6.46
CA SER A 146 -23.25 43.34 -7.43
C SER A 146 -24.51 43.51 -8.31
N HIS A 147 -25.27 42.44 -8.55
CA HIS A 147 -26.53 42.51 -9.32
C HIS A 147 -27.76 42.91 -8.49
N ARG A 148 -27.80 42.63 -7.17
CA ARG A 148 -28.96 42.99 -6.33
C ARG A 148 -28.96 44.43 -5.83
N SER A 149 -27.80 45.07 -5.70
CA SER A 149 -27.71 46.44 -5.19
C SER A 149 -28.28 47.50 -6.14
N SER A 150 -28.56 47.16 -7.41
CA SER A 150 -29.12 48.10 -8.39
C SER A 150 -30.66 48.16 -8.38
N ALA A 151 -31.37 47.31 -7.64
CA ALA A 151 -32.82 47.14 -7.78
C ALA A 151 -33.68 47.61 -6.59
N ALA A 152 -33.10 48.03 -5.47
CA ALA A 152 -33.85 48.37 -4.26
C ALA A 152 -33.74 49.85 -3.90
N ALA A 153 -34.35 50.71 -4.73
CA ALA A 153 -34.67 52.09 -4.37
C ALA A 153 -36.03 52.45 -4.97
N SER A 154 -37.10 51.93 -4.40
CA SER A 154 -38.43 52.55 -4.49
C SER A 154 -39.41 51.97 -3.48
N ALA A 155 -40.02 52.92 -2.77
CA ALA A 155 -41.34 52.91 -2.17
C ALA A 155 -41.51 52.45 -0.71
N PRO A 156 -42.47 53.07 -0.01
CA PRO A 156 -42.34 53.39 1.41
C PRO A 156 -43.37 52.68 2.29
N ASP A 157 -43.19 52.94 3.57
CA ASP A 157 -43.86 52.44 4.76
C ASP A 157 -45.31 52.94 4.88
N GLU A 158 -46.27 52.03 5.06
CA GLU A 158 -47.62 52.36 5.53
C GLU A 158 -48.22 51.24 6.41
N ASN A 159 -48.33 51.60 7.69
CA ASN A 159 -49.56 51.60 8.47
C ASN A 159 -49.86 50.40 9.39
N ALA A 160 -49.77 50.69 10.69
CA ALA A 160 -50.25 49.91 11.80
C ALA A 160 -51.61 50.44 12.29
N ALA A 161 -52.64 49.59 12.32
CA ALA A 161 -53.83 49.67 13.16
C ALA A 161 -54.59 48.34 12.95
N SER A 162 -54.67 47.45 13.95
CA SER A 162 -55.74 47.35 14.97
C SER A 162 -57.11 47.06 14.38
#